data_AF-A0AAE0MXM4-F1
#
_entry.id   AF-A0AAE0MXM4-F1
#
_cell.length_a   1.000
_cell.length_b   1.000
_cell.length_c   1.000
_cell.angle_alpha   90.00
_cell.angle_beta   90.00
_cell.angle_gamma   90.00
#
_symmetry.space_group_name_H-M   'P 1'
#
loop_
_entity.id
_entity.type
_entity.pdbx_description
1 polymer ?
#
loop_
_entity_poly.entity_id
_entity_poly.type
_entity_poly.pdbx_seq_one_letter_code
_entity_poly.pdbx_strand_id
1 'polypeptide(L)'
;MVRNVELSGYKVPTPIQRYCIPAINMGHDVIAVAQTGSGKTAAYLIPILNKLMGKAKKLAAPRPGIDTPVRAEPLVVIVCPSRELAV
;
A
#
# COMPACT_ATOMS: atom_id res chain seq x y z
N MET A 1 10.91 2.77 4.82
CA MET A 1 10.43 2.51 3.45
C MET A 1 11.57 2.32 2.46
N VAL A 2 12.48 3.29 2.32
CA VAL A 2 13.59 3.29 1.33
C VAL A 2 14.39 1.98 1.31
N ARG A 3 14.85 1.50 2.47
CA ARG A 3 15.56 0.21 2.58
C ARG A 3 14.79 -0.97 1.97
N ASN A 4 13.47 -1.03 2.13
CA ASN A 4 12.68 -2.12 1.56
C ASN A 4 12.56 -2.01 0.03
N VAL A 5 12.47 -0.78 -0.50
CA VAL A 5 12.47 -0.53 -1.94
C VAL A 5 13.79 -1.00 -2.57
N GLU A 6 14.92 -0.74 -1.91
CA GLU A 6 16.24 -1.21 -2.32
C GLU A 6 16.35 -2.74 -2.27
N LEU A 7 15.93 -3.37 -1.16
CA LEU A 7 15.94 -4.83 -1.00
C LEU A 7 15.03 -5.55 -2.01
N SER A 8 13.93 -4.91 -2.41
CA SER A 8 13.03 -5.42 -3.47
C SER A 8 13.58 -5.21 -4.89
N GLY A 9 14.75 -4.56 -5.04
CA GLY A 9 15.39 -4.35 -6.34
C GLY A 9 14.75 -3.26 -7.20
N TYR A 10 13.91 -2.40 -6.62
CA TYR A 10 13.25 -1.30 -7.34
C TYR A 10 14.21 -0.12 -7.52
N LYS A 11 14.98 -0.15 -8.61
CA LYS A 11 15.99 0.88 -8.91
C LYS A 11 15.40 2.12 -9.58
N VAL A 12 14.52 1.92 -10.57
CA VAL A 12 13.92 3.00 -11.36
C VAL A 12 12.41 2.81 -11.36
N PRO A 13 11.61 3.84 -11.02
CA PRO A 13 10.16 3.71 -11.02
C PRO A 13 9.65 3.53 -12.45
N THR A 14 8.67 2.64 -12.62
CA THR A 14 7.97 2.46 -13.90
C THR A 14 7.15 3.71 -14.24
N PRO A 15 6.71 3.90 -15.51
CA PRO A 15 5.93 5.08 -15.88
C PRO A 15 4.71 5.30 -14.99
N ILE A 16 3.94 4.25 -14.70
CA ILE A 16 2.74 4.37 -13.85
C ILE A 16 3.10 4.77 -12.41
N GLN A 17 4.21 4.26 -11.87
CA GLN A 17 4.70 4.61 -10.53
C GLN A 17 5.13 6.08 -10.46
N ARG A 18 5.81 6.59 -11.50
CA ARG A 18 6.30 7.98 -11.56
C ARG A 18 5.18 9.00 -11.43
N TYR A 19 4.00 8.71 -11.99
CA TYR A 19 2.83 9.59 -11.92
C TYR A 19 1.97 9.33 -10.67
N CYS A 20 1.72 8.06 -10.32
CA CYS A 20 0.80 7.73 -9.24
C CYS A 20 1.38 8.00 -7.84
N ILE A 21 2.66 7.67 -7.60
CA ILE A 21 3.28 7.83 -6.28
C ILE A 21 3.21 9.28 -5.77
N PRO A 22 3.63 10.31 -6.54
CA PRO A 22 3.52 11.69 -6.08
C PRO A 22 2.07 12.14 -5.90
N ALA A 23 1.15 11.76 -6.80
CA ALA A 23 -0.27 12.13 -6.70
C ALA A 23 -0.92 11.57 -5.42
N ILE A 24 -0.67 10.30 -5.09
CA ILE A 24 -1.18 9.66 -3.86
C ILE A 24 -0.55 10.31 -2.62
N ASN A 25 0.74 10.63 -2.65
CA ASN A 25 1.41 11.32 -1.54
C ASN A 25 0.84 12.73 -1.27
N MET A 26 0.39 13.43 -2.31
CA MET A 26 -0.32 14.71 -2.19
C MET A 26 -1.76 14.56 -1.66
N GLY A 27 -2.25 13.32 -1.52
CA GLY A 27 -3.61 13.04 -1.04
C GLY A 27 -4.68 13.16 -2.13
N HIS A 28 -4.30 13.11 -3.41
CA HIS A 28 -5.26 13.09 -4.51
C HIS A 28 -5.85 11.69 -4.71
N ASP A 29 -7.11 11.65 -5.12
CA ASP A 29 -7.71 10.46 -5.70
C ASP A 29 -7.17 10.25 -7.12
N VAL A 30 -6.84 9.00 -7.46
CA VAL A 30 -6.14 8.66 -8.70
C VAL A 30 -6.90 7.60 -9.48
N ILE A 31 -7.19 7.89 -10.74
CA ILE A 31 -7.59 6.89 -11.74
C ILE A 31 -6.36 6.61 -12.61
N ALA A 32 -5.96 5.34 -12.67
CA ALA A 32 -4.75 4.89 -13.36
C ALA A 32 -5.09 3.76 -14.34
N VAL A 33 -4.76 3.96 -15.62
CA VAL A 33 -4.95 2.96 -16.67
C VAL A 33 -3.59 2.45 -17.14
N ALA A 34 -3.30 1.18 -16.88
CA ALA A 34 -2.09 0.52 -17.34
C ALA A 34 -2.27 -1.00 -17.41
N GLN A 35 -1.53 -1.66 -18.31
CA GLN A 35 -1.58 -3.13 -18.46
C GLN A 35 -1.05 -3.87 -17.22
N THR A 36 -1.44 -5.12 -17.02
CA THR A 36 -0.86 -6.02 -16.00
C THR A 36 0.67 -6.11 -16.18
N GLY A 37 1.40 -6.26 -15.07
CA GLY A 37 2.87 -6.26 -15.08
C GLY A 37 3.55 -4.89 -15.15
N SER A 38 2.80 -3.79 -15.31
CA SER A 38 3.37 -2.42 -15.37
C SER A 38 3.83 -1.83 -14.02
N GLY A 39 3.68 -2.57 -12.91
CA GLY A 39 4.07 -2.11 -11.58
C GLY A 39 3.00 -1.30 -10.83
N LYS A 40 1.72 -1.41 -11.22
CA LYS A 40 0.57 -0.76 -10.54
C LYS A 40 0.51 -1.07 -9.03
N THR A 41 0.82 -2.30 -8.64
CA THR A 41 0.78 -2.73 -7.23
C THR A 41 1.71 -1.89 -6.35
N ALA A 42 2.98 -1.77 -6.74
CA ALA A 42 3.92 -0.92 -6.03
C ALA A 42 3.55 0.58 -6.13
N ALA A 43 2.90 1.00 -7.23
CA ALA A 43 2.50 2.38 -7.43
C ALA A 43 1.53 2.90 -6.36
N TYR A 44 0.61 2.05 -5.85
CA TYR A 44 -0.26 2.42 -4.73
C TYR A 44 0.26 1.94 -3.37
N LEU A 45 0.91 0.78 -3.27
CA LEU A 45 1.36 0.25 -1.98
C LEU A 45 2.49 1.06 -1.35
N ILE A 46 3.48 1.50 -2.14
CA ILE A 46 4.62 2.27 -1.62
C ILE A 46 4.16 3.55 -0.90
N PRO A 47 3.38 4.45 -1.52
CA PRO A 47 2.96 5.68 -0.85
C PRO A 47 2.01 5.41 0.34
N ILE A 48 1.11 4.42 0.23
CA ILE A 48 0.20 4.03 1.32
C ILE A 48 0.99 3.54 2.53
N LEU A 49 1.88 2.57 2.35
CA LEU A 49 2.69 2.02 3.44
C LEU A 49 3.58 3.10 4.05
N ASN A 50 4.20 3.95 3.22
CA ASN A 50 5.01 5.07 3.71
C ASN A 50 4.22 6.02 4.61
N LYS A 51 2.95 6.30 4.29
CA LYS A 51 2.06 7.13 5.12
C LYS A 51 1.68 6.47 6.43
N LEU A 52 1.55 5.14 6.45
CA LEU A 52 1.20 4.36 7.64
C LEU A 52 2.41 4.10 8.56
N MET A 53 3.63 4.05 8.03
CA MET A 53 4.84 3.87 8.83
C MET A 53 4.92 4.93 9.93
N GLY A 54 4.98 4.49 11.20
CA GLY A 54 5.03 5.37 12.37
C GLY A 54 3.69 5.93 12.85
N LYS A 55 2.64 5.93 12.00
CA LYS A 55 1.27 6.36 12.38
C LYS A 55 0.36 5.18 12.71
N ALA A 56 0.65 3.99 12.19
CA ALA A 56 -0.17 2.80 12.38
C ALA A 56 -0.44 2.49 13.86
N LYS A 57 0.53 2.67 14.76
CA LYS A 57 0.31 2.45 16.22
C LYS A 57 -0.66 3.44 16.86
N LYS A 58 -0.82 4.64 16.30
CA LYS A 58 -1.77 5.65 16.79
C LYS A 58 -3.14 5.52 16.14
N LEU A 59 -3.18 4.99 14.92
CA LEU A 59 -4.39 4.88 14.10
C LEU A 59 -5.09 3.52 14.28
N ALA A 60 -4.35 2.46 14.59
CA ALA A 60 -4.91 1.14 14.80
C ALA A 60 -5.44 1.01 16.23
N ALA A 61 -6.55 0.28 16.38
CA ALA A 61 -7.05 -0.14 17.68
C ALA A 61 -5.96 -0.86 18.50
N PRO A 62 -6.02 -0.80 19.84
CA PRO A 62 -5.14 -1.56 20.72
C PRO A 62 -5.16 -3.03 20.33
N ARG A 63 -3.98 -3.65 20.24
CA ARG A 63 -3.87 -5.09 19.96
C ARG A 63 -4.37 -5.85 21.20
N PRO A 64 -5.47 -6.60 21.13
CA PRO A 64 -6.02 -7.21 22.34
C PRO A 64 -5.21 -8.42 22.81
N GLY A 65 -5.49 -8.86 24.03
CA GLY A 65 -4.91 -10.07 24.58
C GLY A 65 -5.37 -11.32 23.81
N ILE A 66 -4.66 -12.43 24.00
CA ILE A 66 -4.86 -13.69 23.27
C ILE A 66 -6.29 -14.23 23.42
N ASP A 67 -6.92 -14.02 24.58
CA ASP A 67 -8.22 -14.61 24.93
C ASP A 67 -9.42 -13.66 24.76
N THR A 68 -9.19 -12.44 24.26
CA THR A 68 -10.27 -11.47 24.04
C THR A 68 -10.72 -11.48 22.58
N PRO A 69 -12.02 -11.68 22.26
CA PRO A 69 -12.51 -11.55 20.90
C PRO A 69 -12.32 -10.11 20.40
N VAL A 70 -11.78 -9.99 19.19
CA VAL A 70 -11.37 -8.71 18.60
C VAL A 70 -12.08 -8.46 17.30
N ARG A 71 -12.59 -7.24 17.12
CA ARG A 71 -13.03 -6.75 15.82
C ARG A 71 -11.83 -6.19 15.05
N ALA A 72 -11.62 -6.65 13.82
CA ALA A 72 -10.59 -6.07 12.96
C ALA A 72 -10.99 -4.67 12.48
N GLU A 73 -10.06 -3.72 12.57
CA GLU A 73 -10.21 -2.33 12.09
C GLU A 73 -9.11 -2.02 11.06
N PRO A 74 -9.28 -2.45 9.79
CA PRO A 74 -8.28 -2.24 8.76
C PRO A 74 -8.17 -0.76 8.39
N LEU A 75 -6.94 -0.24 8.35
CA LEU A 75 -6.66 1.14 7.91
C LEU A 75 -6.71 1.31 6.38
N VAL A 76 -6.58 0.20 5.64
CA VAL A 76 -6.53 0.17 4.18
C VAL A 76 -7.26 -1.08 3.71
N VAL A 77 -8.09 -0.92 2.67
CA VAL A 77 -8.77 -2.00 1.97
C VAL A 77 -8.31 -2.00 0.52
N ILE A 78 -7.87 -3.15 0.04
CA ILE A 78 -7.53 -3.38 -1.38
C ILE A 78 -8.52 -4.42 -1.89
N VAL A 79 -9.23 -4.08 -2.97
CA VAL A 79 -10.18 -4.98 -3.62
C VAL A 79 -9.56 -5.50 -4.91
N CYS A 80 -9.71 -6.79 -5.16
CA CYS A 80 -9.19 -7.47 -6.34
C CYS A 80 -10.23 -8.48 -6.86
N PRO A 81 -10.22 -8.81 -8.17
CA PRO A 81 -11.28 -9.61 -8.79
C PRO A 81 -11.10 -11.12 -8.63
N SER A 82 -9.91 -11.60 -8.26
CA SER A 82 -9.62 -13.03 -8.13
C SER A 82 -8.70 -13.31 -6.95
N ARG A 83 -8.73 -14.56 -6.48
CA ARG A 83 -7.88 -15.03 -5.39
C ARG A 83 -6.41 -14.93 -5.77
N GLU A 84 -6.07 -15.26 -7.00
CA GLU A 84 -4.68 -15.29 -7.50
C GLU A 84 -4.06 -13.89 -7.53
N LEU A 85 -4.87 -12.84 -7.70
CA LEU A 85 -4.38 -11.45 -7.62
C LEU A 85 -4.27 -10.94 -6.18
N ALA A 86 -4.96 -11.59 -5.24
CA ALA A 86 -4.94 -11.23 -3.82
C ALA A 86 -3.71 -11.76 -3.08
N VAL A 87 -3.12 -12.86 -3.58
CA VAL A 87 -2.02 -13.61 -2.95
C VAL A 87 -0.66 -13.04 -3.32
#